data_AF-A0A2N1U5K5-F1
#
_entry.id   AF-A0A2N1U5K5-F1
#
_cell.length_a   1.000
_cell.length_b   1.000
_cell.length_c   1.000
_cell.angle_alpha   90.00
_cell.angle_beta   90.00
_cell.angle_gamma   90.00
#
_symmetry.space_group_name_H-M   'P 1'
#
loop_
_entity.id
_entity.type
_entity.pdbx_description
1 polymer ?
#
loop_
_entity_poly.entity_id
_entity_poly.type
_entity_poly.pdbx_seq_one_letter_code
_entity_poly.pdbx_strand_id
1 'polypeptide(L)'
;PAAGMINAFVPWFFIPAVFFYHWAKFKPSVIKAFSGLFLLLPILFVLSAYEVAAGMQFYPVPLHTSLTVQGLTGLINLTNVKPDIFSPGFYHISIAGLAIGFILLIRTSRTWTMALFILTFFAAFLTPILNVPPVIWASIPVLICSLLIAEGLEALILSGASDSKWLLTSVAVLLLAALLNILLMGKAGVFPRSLGLYGAGVAAVLLIYFIAQSKLVWHGTRMLVLYPAIFIDIIISARYIAGKIF
;
A
#
# COMPACT_ATOMS: atom_id res chain seq x y z
N PRO A 1 -2.12 -21.84 -1.11
CA PRO A 1 -3.13 -21.63 -2.19
C PRO A 1 -4.44 -20.99 -1.69
N ALA A 2 -5.14 -21.61 -0.72
CA ALA A 2 -6.43 -21.11 -0.23
C ALA A 2 -6.35 -19.74 0.47
N ALA A 3 -5.28 -19.46 1.22
CA ALA A 3 -5.03 -18.14 1.81
C ALA A 3 -4.98 -17.02 0.75
N GLY A 4 -4.36 -17.34 -0.40
CA GLY A 4 -4.31 -16.44 -1.55
C GLY A 4 -5.69 -16.17 -2.14
N MET A 5 -6.60 -17.15 -2.13
CA MET A 5 -7.98 -16.95 -2.59
C MET A 5 -8.73 -15.99 -1.67
N ILE A 6 -8.68 -16.18 -0.34
CA ILE A 6 -9.33 -15.26 0.60
C ILE A 6 -8.84 -13.83 0.36
N ASN A 7 -7.52 -13.64 0.29
CA ASN A 7 -6.92 -12.32 0.03
C ASN A 7 -7.33 -11.74 -1.34
N ALA A 8 -7.47 -12.57 -2.37
CA ALA A 8 -7.91 -12.14 -3.70
C ALA A 8 -9.38 -11.68 -3.73
N PHE A 9 -10.22 -12.19 -2.83
CA PHE A 9 -11.62 -11.81 -2.73
C PHE A 9 -11.87 -10.55 -1.87
N VAL A 10 -11.00 -10.25 -0.90
CA VAL A 10 -11.12 -9.08 -0.01
C VAL A 10 -11.42 -7.76 -0.76
N PRO A 11 -10.74 -7.40 -1.87
CA PRO A 11 -11.01 -6.15 -2.58
C PRO A 11 -12.45 -6.03 -3.11
N TRP A 12 -13.06 -7.16 -3.51
CA TRP A 12 -14.40 -7.16 -4.11
C TRP A 12 -15.49 -6.78 -3.11
N PHE A 13 -15.26 -7.02 -1.81
CA PHE A 13 -16.21 -6.63 -0.76
C PHE A 13 -16.23 -5.11 -0.48
N PHE A 14 -15.31 -4.33 -1.06
CA PHE A 14 -15.37 -2.86 -1.00
C PHE A 14 -16.29 -2.26 -2.08
N ILE A 15 -16.65 -3.01 -3.13
CA ILE A 15 -17.45 -2.51 -4.25
C ILE A 15 -18.78 -1.91 -3.79
N PRO A 16 -19.57 -2.55 -2.90
CA PRO A 16 -20.82 -1.96 -2.42
C PRO A 16 -20.59 -0.62 -1.71
N ALA A 17 -19.52 -0.49 -0.92
CA ALA A 17 -19.22 0.75 -0.21
C ALA A 17 -18.97 1.92 -1.17
N VAL A 18 -18.30 1.66 -2.29
CA VAL A 18 -17.96 2.67 -3.31
C VAL A 18 -19.15 3.01 -4.20
N PHE A 19 -19.89 2.01 -4.70
CA PHE A 19 -20.90 2.22 -5.74
C PHE A 19 -22.34 2.37 -5.21
N PHE A 20 -22.57 2.29 -3.89
CA PHE A 20 -23.92 2.39 -3.32
C PHE A 20 -24.67 3.67 -3.74
N TYR A 21 -23.97 4.80 -3.87
CA TYR A 21 -24.58 6.07 -4.29
C TYR A 21 -25.20 6.01 -5.69
N HIS A 22 -24.73 5.11 -6.56
CA HIS A 22 -25.26 4.94 -7.90
C HIS A 22 -26.55 4.12 -7.90
N TRP A 23 -26.67 3.17 -6.96
CA TRP A 23 -27.81 2.25 -6.87
C TRP A 23 -28.97 2.82 -6.03
N ALA A 24 -28.68 3.72 -5.10
CA ALA A 24 -29.66 4.18 -4.11
C ALA A 24 -29.96 5.68 -4.23
N LYS A 25 -31.26 6.02 -4.33
CA LYS A 25 -31.76 7.41 -4.38
C LYS A 25 -32.05 7.96 -2.97
N PHE A 26 -31.09 7.88 -2.06
CA PHE A 26 -31.23 8.40 -0.69
C PHE A 26 -30.60 9.79 -0.53
N LYS A 27 -30.87 10.44 0.61
CA LYS A 27 -30.18 11.68 1.00
C LYS A 27 -28.67 11.41 1.15
N PRO A 28 -27.78 12.39 0.84
CA PRO A 28 -26.33 12.20 0.89
C PRO A 28 -25.79 11.71 2.25
N SER A 29 -26.39 12.16 3.36
CA SER A 29 -26.01 11.73 4.72
C SER A 29 -26.26 10.24 4.94
N VAL A 30 -27.39 9.73 4.43
CA VAL A 30 -27.79 8.33 4.52
C VAL A 30 -26.86 7.47 3.65
N ILE A 31 -26.57 7.92 2.42
CA ILE A 31 -25.60 7.26 1.54
C ILE A 31 -24.24 7.14 2.24
N LYS A 32 -23.75 8.23 2.85
CA LYS A 32 -22.47 8.21 3.58
C LYS A 32 -22.45 7.22 4.74
N ALA A 33 -23.55 7.13 5.49
CA ALA A 33 -23.67 6.18 6.61
C ALA A 33 -23.66 4.73 6.10
N PHE A 34 -24.47 4.40 5.08
CA PHE A 34 -24.51 3.06 4.51
C PHE A 34 -23.21 2.66 3.81
N SER A 35 -22.57 3.56 3.05
CA SER A 35 -21.23 3.33 2.50
C SER A 35 -20.20 3.05 3.60
N GLY A 36 -20.30 3.74 4.74
CA GLY A 36 -19.49 3.46 5.93
C GLY A 36 -19.75 2.09 6.55
N LEU A 37 -21.01 1.65 6.58
CA LEU A 37 -21.37 0.29 7.03
C LEU A 37 -20.88 -0.78 6.06
N PHE A 38 -21.02 -0.56 4.74
CA PHE A 38 -20.52 -1.49 3.73
C PHE A 38 -19.00 -1.63 3.72
N LEU A 39 -18.26 -0.63 4.23
CA LEU A 39 -16.83 -0.71 4.49
C LEU A 39 -16.46 -1.82 5.50
N LEU A 40 -17.42 -2.34 6.28
CA LEU A 40 -17.23 -3.47 7.18
C LEU A 40 -17.41 -4.84 6.50
N LEU A 41 -17.94 -4.89 5.27
CA LEU A 41 -18.12 -6.15 4.54
C LEU A 41 -16.83 -6.98 4.38
N PRO A 42 -15.65 -6.38 4.10
CA PRO A 42 -14.40 -7.14 4.04
C PRO A 42 -14.04 -7.83 5.37
N ILE A 43 -14.32 -7.17 6.51
CA ILE A 43 -14.13 -7.77 7.84
C ILE A 43 -15.07 -8.96 8.01
N LEU A 44 -16.37 -8.77 7.71
CA LEU A 44 -17.36 -9.83 7.82
C LEU A 44 -17.02 -11.03 6.92
N PHE A 45 -16.53 -10.78 5.71
CA PHE A 45 -16.07 -11.82 4.81
C PHE A 45 -14.89 -12.61 5.39
N VAL A 46 -13.85 -11.92 5.89
CA VAL A 46 -12.68 -12.57 6.50
C VAL A 46 -13.09 -13.43 7.70
N LEU A 47 -13.92 -12.89 8.61
CA LEU A 47 -14.43 -13.62 9.77
C LEU A 47 -15.21 -14.87 9.34
N SER A 48 -16.15 -14.71 8.40
CA SER A 48 -16.97 -15.82 7.92
C SER A 48 -16.13 -16.90 7.23
N ALA A 49 -15.15 -16.50 6.41
CA ALA A 49 -14.28 -17.42 5.71
C ALA A 49 -13.42 -18.26 6.67
N TYR A 50 -12.88 -17.63 7.72
CA TYR A 50 -12.06 -18.33 8.71
C TYR A 50 -12.89 -19.18 9.67
N GLU A 51 -14.12 -18.79 9.99
CA GLU A 51 -15.02 -19.63 10.79
C GLU A 51 -15.43 -20.89 10.02
N VAL A 52 -15.78 -20.76 8.74
CA VAL A 52 -16.06 -21.91 7.87
C VAL A 52 -14.84 -22.81 7.73
N ALA A 53 -13.64 -22.22 7.55
CA ALA A 53 -12.40 -22.97 7.43
C ALA A 53 -12.05 -23.73 8.74
N ALA A 54 -12.24 -23.08 9.90
CA ALA A 54 -12.06 -23.71 11.21
C ALA A 54 -13.02 -24.89 11.42
N GLY A 55 -14.28 -24.75 11.01
CA GLY A 55 -15.27 -25.85 11.02
C GLY A 55 -14.86 -27.06 10.15
N MET A 56 -14.07 -26.82 9.10
CA MET A 56 -13.49 -27.86 8.24
C MET A 56 -12.11 -28.34 8.71
N GLN A 57 -11.63 -27.90 9.88
CA GLN A 57 -10.27 -28.16 10.40
C GLN A 57 -9.15 -27.73 9.41
N PHE A 58 -9.44 -26.73 8.59
CA PHE A 58 -8.54 -26.24 7.55
C PHE A 58 -8.07 -24.83 7.93
N TYR A 59 -6.77 -24.67 8.17
CA TYR A 59 -6.17 -23.36 8.46
C TYR A 59 -5.29 -22.93 7.29
N PRO A 60 -5.74 -21.98 6.45
CA PRO A 60 -5.00 -21.59 5.25
C PRO A 60 -3.64 -20.96 5.54
N VAL A 61 -3.48 -20.40 6.75
CA VAL A 61 -2.31 -19.68 7.25
C VAL A 61 -2.07 -20.07 8.71
N PRO A 62 -0.82 -20.21 9.18
CA PRO A 62 -0.54 -20.46 10.59
C PRO A 62 -1.15 -19.39 11.50
N LEU A 63 -1.86 -19.82 12.54
CA LEU A 63 -2.59 -18.92 13.45
C LEU A 63 -1.67 -17.90 14.14
N HIS A 64 -0.43 -18.28 14.45
CA HIS A 64 0.50 -17.47 15.23
C HIS A 64 1.41 -16.57 14.40
N THR A 65 1.19 -16.47 13.08
CA THR A 65 1.94 -15.51 12.26
C THR A 65 1.36 -14.11 12.44
N SER A 66 2.11 -13.24 13.08
CA SER A 66 1.75 -11.84 13.31
C SER A 66 2.69 -10.85 12.62
N LEU A 67 2.20 -9.62 12.43
CA LEU A 67 3.03 -8.53 11.97
C LEU A 67 3.94 -8.10 13.13
N THR A 68 5.25 -8.10 12.90
CA THR A 68 6.23 -7.63 13.89
C THR A 68 6.68 -6.21 13.54
N VAL A 69 7.13 -5.45 14.54
CA VAL A 69 7.74 -4.12 14.31
C VAL A 69 8.94 -4.23 13.37
N GLN A 70 9.70 -5.32 13.46
CA GLN A 70 10.78 -5.62 12.53
C GLN A 70 10.25 -5.87 11.10
N GLY A 71 9.11 -6.54 10.94
CA GLY A 71 8.44 -6.73 9.65
C GLY A 71 8.06 -5.42 8.97
N LEU A 72 7.74 -4.37 9.73
CA LEU A 72 7.48 -3.03 9.17
C LEU A 72 8.72 -2.43 8.50
N THR A 73 9.94 -2.83 8.88
CA THR A 73 11.16 -2.30 8.23
C THR A 73 11.23 -2.69 6.75
N GLY A 74 10.56 -3.76 6.34
CA GLY A 74 10.50 -4.14 4.93
C GLY A 74 9.66 -3.22 4.05
N LEU A 75 8.90 -2.28 4.64
CA LEU A 75 8.32 -1.13 3.92
C LEU A 75 9.39 -0.24 3.28
N ILE A 76 10.53 -0.11 3.94
CA ILE A 76 11.66 0.73 3.49
C ILE A 76 12.74 -0.13 2.84
N ASN A 77 12.94 -1.34 3.38
CA ASN A 77 14.00 -2.26 3.00
C ASN A 77 13.45 -3.64 2.67
N LEU A 78 12.85 -3.77 1.49
CA LEU A 78 12.36 -5.06 0.97
C LEU A 78 13.45 -6.15 0.92
N THR A 79 14.71 -5.77 0.72
CA THR A 79 15.79 -6.74 0.51
C THR A 79 16.21 -7.50 1.78
N ASN A 80 15.93 -6.93 2.96
CA ASN A 80 16.31 -7.56 4.23
C ASN A 80 15.20 -8.40 4.87
N VAL A 81 14.06 -8.56 4.19
CA VAL A 81 12.97 -9.40 4.70
C VAL A 81 13.45 -10.85 4.79
N LYS A 82 13.21 -11.47 5.95
CA LYS A 82 13.49 -12.89 6.19
C LYS A 82 12.23 -13.72 5.85
N PRO A 83 12.38 -14.98 5.40
CA PRO A 83 11.24 -15.81 4.99
C PRO A 83 10.19 -16.06 6.08
N ASP A 84 10.58 -15.98 7.35
CA ASP A 84 9.75 -16.22 8.54
C ASP A 84 8.99 -14.98 9.02
N ILE A 85 9.29 -13.80 8.48
CA ILE A 85 8.70 -12.54 8.91
C ILE A 85 7.75 -12.02 7.82
N PHE A 86 6.48 -11.83 8.17
CA PHE A 86 5.57 -11.12 7.30
C PHE A 86 5.98 -9.64 7.21
N SER A 87 6.22 -9.17 5.98
CA SER A 87 6.53 -7.79 5.67
C SER A 87 5.58 -7.27 4.60
N PRO A 88 4.99 -6.07 4.76
CA PRO A 88 4.29 -5.41 3.67
C PRO A 88 5.29 -5.08 2.55
N GLY A 89 4.99 -5.52 1.34
CA GLY A 89 5.92 -5.51 0.20
C GLY A 89 5.83 -4.26 -0.69
N PHE A 90 5.84 -3.04 -0.14
CA PHE A 90 5.77 -1.84 -0.98
C PHE A 90 7.12 -1.52 -1.62
N TYR A 91 7.10 -1.23 -2.92
CA TYR A 91 8.27 -0.93 -3.74
C TYR A 91 8.81 0.48 -3.44
N HIS A 92 10.11 0.69 -3.63
CA HIS A 92 10.82 1.92 -3.26
C HIS A 92 10.18 3.19 -3.83
N ILE A 93 9.84 3.17 -5.12
CA ILE A 93 9.24 4.32 -5.82
C ILE A 93 7.80 4.56 -5.34
N SER A 94 7.10 3.50 -4.94
CA SER A 94 5.72 3.59 -4.46
C SER A 94 5.58 4.34 -3.14
N ILE A 95 6.66 4.51 -2.36
CA ILE A 95 6.65 5.26 -1.10
C ILE A 95 6.29 6.74 -1.31
N ALA A 96 6.71 7.35 -2.42
CA ALA A 96 6.28 8.70 -2.78
C ALA A 96 4.76 8.76 -3.00
N GLY A 97 4.23 7.81 -3.79
CA GLY A 97 2.80 7.66 -4.02
C GLY A 97 2.04 7.44 -2.72
N LEU A 98 2.53 6.56 -1.84
CA LEU A 98 1.93 6.28 -0.55
C LEU A 98 1.84 7.53 0.33
N ALA A 99 2.92 8.32 0.41
CA ALA A 99 2.95 9.54 1.21
C ALA A 99 1.96 10.59 0.69
N ILE A 100 1.93 10.83 -0.63
CA ILE A 100 0.96 11.74 -1.24
C ILE A 100 -0.47 11.22 -1.06
N GLY A 101 -0.70 9.93 -1.26
CA GLY A 101 -1.99 9.28 -1.04
C GLY A 101 -2.51 9.46 0.38
N PHE A 102 -1.66 9.28 1.40
CA PHE A 102 -2.04 9.56 2.79
C PHE A 102 -2.43 11.02 3.02
N ILE A 103 -1.69 11.96 2.44
CA ILE A 103 -2.02 13.40 2.54
C ILE A 103 -3.40 13.66 1.90
N LEU A 104 -3.69 13.06 0.75
CA LEU A 104 -4.99 13.16 0.09
C LEU A 104 -6.10 12.51 0.91
N LEU A 105 -5.85 11.36 1.54
CA LEU A 105 -6.82 10.69 2.41
C LEU A 105 -7.21 11.58 3.60
N ILE A 106 -6.22 12.21 4.24
CA ILE A 106 -6.43 13.12 5.36
C ILE A 106 -7.21 14.36 4.89
N ARG A 107 -6.80 14.97 3.77
CA ARG A 107 -7.47 16.17 3.24
C ARG A 107 -8.90 15.90 2.78
N THR A 108 -9.17 14.73 2.22
CA THR A 108 -10.53 14.33 1.80
C THR A 108 -11.41 13.87 2.97
N SER A 109 -10.87 13.78 4.19
CA SER A 109 -11.61 13.47 5.42
C SER A 109 -12.46 12.19 5.30
N ARG A 110 -11.93 11.15 4.65
CA ARG A 110 -12.59 9.84 4.52
C ARG A 110 -12.49 9.06 5.84
N THR A 111 -13.24 9.50 6.85
CA THR A 111 -13.16 9.03 8.25
C THR A 111 -13.37 7.52 8.39
N TRP A 112 -14.31 6.93 7.65
CA TRP A 112 -14.57 5.49 7.71
C TRP A 112 -13.40 4.65 7.21
N THR A 113 -12.75 5.06 6.11
CA THR A 113 -11.56 4.37 5.58
C THR A 113 -10.38 4.50 6.55
N MET A 114 -10.19 5.68 7.16
CA MET A 114 -9.16 5.87 8.19
C MET A 114 -9.42 5.00 9.43
N ALA A 115 -10.67 4.93 9.90
CA ALA A 115 -11.05 4.09 11.03
C ALA A 115 -10.81 2.60 10.73
N LEU A 116 -11.20 2.13 9.54
CA LEU A 116 -10.94 0.76 9.10
C LEU A 116 -9.45 0.45 9.03
N PHE A 117 -8.66 1.35 8.44
CA PHE A 117 -7.20 1.23 8.36
C PHE A 117 -6.59 1.07 9.75
N ILE A 118 -6.92 1.97 10.68
CA ILE A 118 -6.38 1.96 12.04
C ILE A 118 -6.78 0.67 12.78
N LEU A 119 -8.06 0.31 12.75
CA LEU A 119 -8.59 -0.87 13.44
C LEU A 119 -7.90 -2.17 12.97
N THR A 120 -7.84 -2.36 11.65
CA THR A 120 -7.26 -3.58 11.05
C THR A 120 -5.75 -3.61 11.15
N PHE A 121 -5.08 -2.44 11.11
CA PHE A 121 -3.66 -2.33 11.37
C PHE A 121 -3.31 -2.77 12.79
N PHE A 122 -4.03 -2.29 13.80
CA PHE A 122 -3.79 -2.72 15.18
C PHE A 122 -4.13 -4.21 15.39
N ALA A 123 -5.22 -4.70 14.79
CA ALA A 123 -5.57 -6.12 14.84
C ALA A 123 -4.46 -7.04 14.29
N ALA A 124 -3.61 -6.55 13.38
CA ALA A 124 -2.50 -7.31 12.82
C ALA A 124 -1.34 -7.59 13.81
N PHE A 125 -1.30 -6.87 14.95
CA PHE A 125 -0.31 -7.06 16.02
C PHE A 125 -0.85 -7.86 17.21
N LEU A 126 -2.17 -8.07 17.28
CA LEU A 126 -2.81 -8.76 18.40
C LEU A 126 -2.72 -10.28 18.25
N THR A 127 -3.08 -11.01 19.30
CA THR A 127 -3.33 -12.46 19.21
C THR A 127 -4.50 -12.75 18.25
N PRO A 128 -4.63 -13.97 17.71
CA PRO A 128 -5.73 -14.33 16.82
C PRO A 128 -7.09 -13.93 17.39
N ILE A 129 -7.90 -13.25 16.59
CA ILE A 129 -9.26 -12.80 16.95
C ILE A 129 -10.23 -13.70 16.19
N LEU A 130 -11.08 -14.45 16.90
CA LEU A 130 -12.07 -15.36 16.28
C LEU A 130 -11.45 -16.31 15.24
N ASN A 131 -10.34 -16.97 15.61
CA ASN A 131 -9.59 -17.89 14.74
C ASN A 131 -8.99 -17.25 13.47
N VAL A 132 -9.03 -15.92 13.31
CA VAL A 132 -8.37 -15.21 12.22
C VAL A 132 -6.90 -14.92 12.59
N PRO A 133 -5.91 -15.41 11.82
CA PRO A 133 -4.51 -15.10 12.02
C PRO A 133 -4.24 -13.59 11.91
N PRO A 134 -3.35 -13.01 12.74
CA PRO A 134 -3.09 -11.57 12.72
C PRO A 134 -2.58 -11.06 11.37
N VAL A 135 -1.77 -11.85 10.66
CA VAL A 135 -1.30 -11.53 9.30
C VAL A 135 -2.43 -11.29 8.29
N ILE A 136 -3.61 -11.90 8.47
CA ILE A 136 -4.75 -11.69 7.58
C ILE A 136 -5.36 -10.32 7.81
N TRP A 137 -5.39 -9.84 9.05
CA TRP A 137 -5.81 -8.46 9.33
C TRP A 137 -4.93 -7.44 8.63
N ALA A 138 -3.64 -7.74 8.42
CA ALA A 138 -2.73 -6.88 7.66
C ALA A 138 -3.07 -6.77 6.16
N SER A 139 -3.86 -7.69 5.59
CA SER A 139 -4.26 -7.63 4.18
C SER A 139 -5.10 -6.39 3.85
N ILE A 140 -5.98 -5.98 4.78
CA ILE A 140 -6.85 -4.81 4.62
C ILE A 140 -6.06 -3.49 4.60
N PRO A 141 -5.19 -3.17 5.58
CA PRO A 141 -4.39 -1.94 5.53
C PRO A 141 -3.38 -1.99 4.38
N VAL A 142 -2.85 -3.16 4.01
CA VAL A 142 -2.00 -3.28 2.81
C VAL A 142 -2.77 -2.94 1.54
N LEU A 143 -4.01 -3.42 1.40
CA LEU A 143 -4.87 -3.07 0.28
C LEU A 143 -5.19 -1.57 0.25
N ILE A 144 -5.52 -0.97 1.40
CA ILE A 144 -5.76 0.47 1.51
C ILE A 144 -4.49 1.23 1.10
N CYS A 145 -3.32 0.86 1.59
CA CYS A 145 -2.05 1.45 1.17
C CYS A 145 -1.81 1.32 -0.34
N SER A 146 -2.12 0.17 -0.95
CA SER A 146 -2.01 -0.01 -2.40
C SER A 146 -2.92 0.94 -3.18
N LEU A 147 -4.14 1.19 -2.68
CA LEU A 147 -5.05 2.20 -3.26
C LEU A 147 -4.49 3.62 -3.08
N LEU A 148 -3.95 3.95 -1.90
CA LEU A 148 -3.33 5.25 -1.64
C LEU A 148 -2.09 5.46 -2.52
N ILE A 149 -1.30 4.42 -2.76
CA ILE A 149 -0.19 4.46 -3.71
C ILE A 149 -0.71 4.81 -5.10
N ALA A 150 -1.74 4.13 -5.59
CA ALA A 150 -2.32 4.42 -6.90
C ALA A 150 -2.84 5.86 -7.00
N GLU A 151 -3.65 6.32 -6.04
CA GLU A 151 -4.17 7.69 -5.98
C GLU A 151 -3.02 8.73 -5.92
N GLY A 152 -1.98 8.46 -5.13
CA GLY A 152 -0.84 9.36 -5.01
C GLY A 152 0.02 9.41 -6.27
N LEU A 153 0.24 8.28 -6.94
CA LEU A 153 0.95 8.24 -8.23
C LEU A 153 0.18 8.97 -9.33
N GLU A 154 -1.14 8.83 -9.36
CA GLU A 154 -2.01 9.59 -10.27
C GLU A 154 -1.90 11.08 -9.99
N ALA A 155 -1.91 11.49 -8.72
CA ALA A 155 -1.73 12.89 -8.33
C ALA A 155 -0.36 13.45 -8.78
N LEU A 156 0.71 12.65 -8.73
CA LEU A 156 2.02 13.05 -9.28
C LEU A 156 1.95 13.28 -10.80
N ILE A 157 1.26 12.43 -11.55
CA ILE A 157 1.11 12.57 -13.01
C ILE A 157 0.30 13.84 -13.37
N LEU A 158 -0.76 14.11 -12.60
CA LEU A 158 -1.69 15.23 -12.85
C LEU A 158 -1.15 16.58 -12.34
N SER A 159 -0.14 16.58 -11.47
CA SER A 159 0.42 17.79 -10.85
C SER A 159 0.82 18.88 -11.84
N GLY A 160 0.41 20.13 -11.59
CA GLY A 160 0.76 21.29 -12.41
C GLY A 160 1.98 22.05 -11.89
N ALA A 161 2.32 23.16 -12.55
CA ALA A 161 3.35 24.09 -12.07
C ALA A 161 3.03 24.65 -10.66
N SER A 162 1.73 24.79 -10.34
CA SER A 162 1.22 25.19 -9.02
C SER A 162 1.50 24.17 -7.92
N ASP A 163 1.70 22.90 -8.28
CA ASP A 163 1.89 21.78 -7.36
C ASP A 163 3.37 21.45 -7.13
N SER A 164 4.26 22.37 -7.51
CA SER A 164 5.72 22.27 -7.37
C SER A 164 6.16 21.82 -5.98
N LYS A 165 5.52 22.35 -4.93
CA LYS A 165 5.79 21.99 -3.53
C LYS A 165 5.48 20.52 -3.24
N TRP A 166 4.41 19.97 -3.81
CA TRP A 166 4.03 18.57 -3.61
C TRP A 166 4.99 17.60 -4.31
N LEU A 167 5.46 17.98 -5.50
CA LEU A 167 6.49 17.23 -6.21
C LEU A 167 7.83 17.23 -5.45
N LEU A 168 8.27 18.38 -4.94
CA LEU A 168 9.47 18.47 -4.11
C LEU A 168 9.33 17.72 -2.79
N THR A 169 8.14 17.73 -2.18
CA THR A 169 7.86 16.93 -0.99
C THR A 169 8.01 15.44 -1.27
N SER A 170 7.55 14.97 -2.43
CA SER A 170 7.70 13.58 -2.85
C SER A 170 9.16 13.18 -3.04
N VAL A 171 9.97 14.07 -3.62
CA VAL A 171 11.43 13.88 -3.70
C VAL A 171 12.05 13.80 -2.30
N ALA A 172 11.68 14.71 -1.40
CA ALA A 172 12.19 14.70 -0.02
C ALA A 172 11.82 13.40 0.72
N VAL A 173 10.60 12.89 0.53
CA VAL A 173 10.15 11.60 1.10
C VAL A 173 11.01 10.45 0.58
N LEU A 174 11.29 10.38 -0.73
CA LEU A 174 12.14 9.32 -1.30
C LEU A 174 13.59 9.40 -0.79
N LEU A 175 14.14 10.61 -0.68
CA LEU A 175 15.49 10.81 -0.11
C LEU A 175 15.55 10.42 1.36
N LEU A 176 14.52 10.76 2.14
CA LEU A 176 14.42 10.35 3.54
C LEU A 176 14.31 8.82 3.66
N ALA A 177 13.48 8.18 2.83
CA ALA A 177 13.36 6.73 2.81
C ALA A 177 14.69 6.06 2.42
N ALA A 178 15.42 6.61 1.45
CA ALA A 178 16.75 6.16 1.09
C ALA A 178 17.75 6.30 2.26
N LEU A 179 17.72 7.42 2.98
CA LEU A 179 18.56 7.65 4.16
C LEU A 179 18.23 6.66 5.28
N LEU A 180 16.95 6.47 5.59
CA LEU A 180 16.50 5.49 6.59
C LEU A 180 16.92 4.07 6.18
N ASN A 181 16.85 3.73 4.90
CA ASN A 181 17.32 2.44 4.40
C ASN A 181 18.83 2.23 4.68
N ILE A 182 19.66 3.26 4.45
CA ILE A 182 21.09 3.22 4.77
C ILE A 182 21.32 3.00 6.28
N LEU A 183 20.58 3.72 7.13
CA LEU A 183 20.70 3.60 8.59
C LEU A 183 20.28 2.21 9.08
N LEU A 184 19.23 1.61 8.49
CA LEU A 184 18.71 0.30 8.86
C LEU A 184 19.59 -0.86 8.39
N MET A 185 20.32 -0.71 7.28
CA MET A 185 21.18 -1.78 6.73
C MET A 185 22.55 -1.91 7.42
N GLY A 186 23.04 -0.86 8.07
CA GLY A 186 24.40 -0.84 8.63
C GLY A 186 25.51 -0.93 7.56
N LYS A 187 26.74 -1.25 7.96
CA LYS A 187 27.94 -1.26 7.08
C LYS A 187 28.03 -2.44 6.09
N ALA A 188 27.03 -3.33 6.05
CA ALA A 188 27.11 -4.59 5.31
C ALA A 188 26.67 -4.46 3.84
N GLY A 189 27.60 -4.13 2.95
CA GLY A 189 27.77 -4.63 1.56
C GLY A 189 26.64 -4.68 0.51
N VAL A 190 25.34 -4.63 0.85
CA VAL A 190 24.20 -4.80 -0.08
C VAL A 190 23.72 -3.44 -0.65
N PHE A 191 24.59 -2.44 -0.57
CA PHE A 191 24.32 -1.02 -0.84
C PHE A 191 23.74 -0.63 -2.22
N PRO A 192 24.10 -1.24 -3.37
CA PRO A 192 23.84 -0.55 -4.64
C PRO A 192 22.39 -0.66 -5.12
N ARG A 193 21.66 -1.73 -4.77
CA ARG A 193 20.39 -2.04 -5.47
C ARG A 193 19.20 -1.24 -4.96
N SER A 194 18.89 -1.33 -3.67
CA SER A 194 17.75 -0.61 -3.08
C SER A 194 17.94 0.92 -3.18
N LEU A 195 19.16 1.40 -2.94
CA LEU A 195 19.49 2.82 -3.12
C LEU A 195 19.37 3.27 -4.58
N GLY A 196 19.77 2.42 -5.53
CA GLY A 196 19.58 2.68 -6.96
C GLY A 196 18.10 2.81 -7.35
N LEU A 197 17.22 2.02 -6.75
CA LEU A 197 15.76 2.08 -6.99
C LEU A 197 15.14 3.35 -6.39
N TYR A 198 15.56 3.76 -5.19
CA TYR A 198 15.20 5.08 -4.65
C TYR A 198 15.69 6.23 -5.54
N GLY A 199 16.93 6.15 -6.02
CA GLY A 199 17.52 7.12 -6.94
C GLY A 199 16.74 7.22 -8.26
N ALA A 200 16.31 6.08 -8.81
CA ALA A 200 15.45 6.04 -10.00
C ALA A 200 14.10 6.72 -9.74
N GLY A 201 13.49 6.50 -8.57
CA GLY A 201 12.28 7.19 -8.14
C GLY A 201 12.47 8.71 -8.05
N VAL A 202 13.55 9.16 -7.41
CA VAL A 202 13.90 10.58 -7.29
C VAL A 202 14.07 11.21 -8.68
N ALA A 203 14.82 10.56 -9.57
CA ALA A 203 15.02 11.03 -10.94
C ALA A 203 13.68 11.13 -11.69
N ALA A 204 12.81 10.12 -11.60
CA ALA A 204 11.51 10.13 -12.24
C ALA A 204 10.62 11.30 -11.75
N VAL A 205 10.54 11.52 -10.44
CA VAL A 205 9.74 12.62 -9.87
C VAL A 205 10.33 13.99 -10.23
N LEU A 206 11.67 14.13 -10.25
CA LEU A 206 12.32 15.38 -10.69
C LEU A 206 12.07 15.67 -12.18
N LEU A 207 12.10 14.66 -13.04
CA LEU A 207 11.74 14.82 -14.45
C LEU A 207 10.29 15.30 -14.60
N ILE A 208 9.36 14.71 -13.84
CA ILE A 208 7.96 15.17 -13.80
C ILE A 208 7.88 16.62 -13.31
N TYR A 209 8.66 17.00 -12.29
CA TYR A 209 8.76 18.38 -11.82
C TYR A 209 9.21 19.36 -12.92
N PHE A 210 10.26 19.04 -13.67
CA PHE A 210 10.71 19.90 -14.76
C PHE A 210 9.68 20.00 -15.90
N ILE A 211 8.99 18.90 -16.23
CA ILE A 211 7.87 18.90 -17.19
C ILE A 211 6.70 19.73 -16.66
N ALA A 212 6.42 19.70 -15.36
CA ALA A 212 5.37 20.51 -14.75
C ALA A 212 5.73 22.01 -14.77
N GLN A 213 6.99 22.36 -14.51
CA GLN A 213 7.47 23.74 -14.54
C GLN A 213 7.51 24.36 -15.94
N SER A 214 7.68 23.57 -17.00
CA SER A 214 7.61 24.07 -18.37
C SER A 214 6.21 24.49 -18.81
N LYS A 215 5.19 24.33 -17.93
CA LYS A 215 3.76 24.59 -18.20
C LYS A 215 3.19 23.74 -19.35
N LEU A 216 3.92 22.72 -19.80
CA LEU A 216 3.45 21.77 -20.80
C LEU A 216 2.54 20.72 -20.14
N VAL A 217 1.34 20.58 -20.69
CA VAL A 217 0.31 19.65 -20.21
C VAL A 217 0.50 18.28 -20.87
N TRP A 218 1.69 17.70 -20.71
CA TRP A 218 2.06 16.41 -21.31
C TRP A 218 1.86 15.25 -20.32
N HIS A 219 0.61 15.00 -19.96
CA HIS A 219 0.27 13.91 -19.04
C HIS A 219 0.79 12.55 -19.51
N GLY A 220 0.70 12.27 -20.81
CA GLY A 220 1.23 11.03 -21.40
C GLY A 220 2.73 10.86 -21.18
N THR A 221 3.53 11.92 -21.35
CA THR A 221 4.98 11.87 -21.10
C THR A 221 5.28 11.61 -19.62
N ARG A 222 4.54 12.22 -18.70
CA ARG A 222 4.72 11.98 -17.25
C ARG A 222 4.38 10.54 -16.87
N MET A 223 3.33 9.96 -17.45
CA MET A 223 3.00 8.54 -17.31
C MET A 223 4.13 7.64 -17.83
N LEU A 224 4.65 7.95 -19.03
CA LEU A 224 5.76 7.22 -19.64
C LEU A 224 7.08 7.35 -18.87
N VAL A 225 7.25 8.36 -18.03
CA VAL A 225 8.41 8.45 -17.12
C VAL A 225 8.17 7.63 -15.85
N LEU A 226 7.00 7.79 -15.22
CA LEU A 226 6.73 7.21 -13.91
C LEU A 226 6.50 5.69 -13.95
N TYR A 227 5.69 5.22 -14.90
CA TYR A 227 5.27 3.81 -14.95
C TYR A 227 6.42 2.85 -15.24
N PRO A 228 7.34 3.12 -16.20
CA PRO A 228 8.49 2.25 -16.40
C PRO A 228 9.41 2.20 -15.18
N ALA A 229 9.61 3.33 -14.49
CA ALA A 229 10.42 3.35 -13.27
C ALA A 229 9.82 2.42 -12.20
N ILE A 230 8.51 2.52 -11.95
CA ILE A 230 7.79 1.64 -11.02
C ILE A 230 7.87 0.19 -11.47
N PHE A 231 7.65 -0.08 -12.75
CA PHE A 231 7.66 -1.44 -13.29
C PHE A 231 9.04 -2.10 -13.14
N ILE A 232 10.12 -1.34 -13.39
CA ILE A 232 11.49 -1.77 -13.16
C ILE A 232 11.72 -2.10 -11.68
N ASP A 233 11.26 -1.23 -10.76
CA ASP A 233 11.35 -1.46 -9.32
C ASP A 233 10.61 -2.74 -8.90
N ILE A 234 9.38 -2.95 -9.42
CA ILE A 234 8.59 -4.16 -9.19
C ILE A 234 9.36 -5.41 -9.64
N ILE A 235 9.84 -5.43 -10.89
CA ILE A 235 10.52 -6.60 -11.45
C ILE A 235 11.82 -6.90 -10.69
N ILE A 236 12.65 -5.90 -10.45
CA ILE A 236 13.96 -6.08 -9.79
C ILE A 236 13.74 -6.56 -8.34
N SER A 237 12.82 -5.94 -7.62
CA SER A 237 12.50 -6.30 -6.24
C SER A 237 11.87 -7.69 -6.15
N ALA A 238 10.89 -8.01 -7.02
CA ALA A 238 10.26 -9.32 -7.05
C ALA A 238 11.24 -10.45 -7.39
N ARG A 239 12.12 -10.24 -8.39
CA ARG A 239 13.18 -11.21 -8.74
C ARG A 239 14.13 -11.46 -7.58
N TYR A 240 14.50 -10.40 -6.87
CA TYR A 240 15.40 -10.51 -5.71
C TYR A 240 14.74 -11.28 -4.56
N ILE A 241 13.49 -10.96 -4.23
CA ILE A 241 12.74 -11.65 -3.18
C ILE A 241 12.55 -13.12 -3.53
N ALA A 242 12.15 -13.42 -4.78
CA ALA A 242 11.96 -14.78 -5.24
C ALA A 242 13.24 -15.62 -5.10
N GLY A 243 14.40 -15.10 -5.55
CA GLY A 243 15.68 -15.83 -5.44
C GLY A 243 16.27 -15.91 -4.02
N LYS A 244 15.67 -15.24 -3.02
CA LYS A 244 16.04 -15.38 -1.61
C LYS A 244 15.15 -16.39 -0.87
N ILE A 245 13.92 -16.57 -1.35
CA ILE A 245 12.93 -17.47 -0.75
C ILE A 245 13.02 -18.88 -1.34
N PHE A 246 13.26 -19.00 -2.66
CA PHE A 246 13.38 -20.25 -3.40
C PHE A 246 14.83 -20.50 -3.81
#